data_AF-X6K229-F1
#
_entry.id   AF-X6K229-F1
#
_cell.length_a   1.000
_cell.length_b   1.000
_cell.length_c   1.000
_cell.angle_alpha   90.00
_cell.angle_beta   90.00
_cell.angle_gamma   90.00
#
_symmetry.space_group_name_H-M   'P 1'
#
loop_
_entity.id
_entity.type
_entity.pdbx_description
1 polymer ?
#
loop_
_entity_poly.entity_id
_entity_poly.type
_entity_poly.pdbx_seq_one_letter_code
_entity_poly.pdbx_strand_id
1 'polypeptide(L)'
;MTEKELTYQFLKTLQERLSREAPPPKDIKAMVDATWGKPDGLKTEREKLESKENIPFYYLAAPQIFTLGMTTAGLTREEMRKAFRCVYYAKYPELSAANAFRKSGHPFSKKWGLPSTQIMASWQKTATSNTPKNQAWPEAALGYPFPFRIVFEAKYFDGNSTTAAENELVSAIYETVFYRGLPQSGEWGYEFGCLLAYDVSPQGHFLAAWNSVANKRLFWDDAHIFVLVVRSSEVAPPAPIP
;
A
#
# COMPACT_ATOMS: atom_id res chain seq x y z
N MET A 1 3.30 -20.28 -17.24
CA MET A 1 3.61 -19.25 -16.22
C MET A 1 2.69 -19.50 -15.04
N THR A 2 3.23 -19.63 -13.83
CA THR A 2 2.44 -19.85 -12.60
C THR A 2 1.69 -18.57 -12.19
N GLU A 3 0.68 -18.68 -11.32
CA GLU A 3 -0.01 -17.49 -10.76
C GLU A 3 0.98 -16.54 -10.06
N LYS A 4 1.94 -17.11 -9.33
CA LYS A 4 3.03 -16.35 -8.70
C LYS A 4 3.85 -15.58 -9.74
N GLU A 5 4.32 -16.25 -10.80
CA GLU A 5 5.08 -15.57 -11.86
C GLU A 5 4.28 -14.45 -12.54
N LEU A 6 3.00 -14.69 -12.85
CA LEU A 6 2.12 -13.68 -13.46
C LEU A 6 1.90 -12.49 -12.50
N THR A 7 1.68 -12.76 -11.22
CA THR A 7 1.54 -11.72 -10.19
C THR A 7 2.82 -10.90 -10.04
N TYR A 8 3.98 -11.56 -10.06
CA TYR A 8 5.27 -10.87 -10.05
C TYR A 8 5.42 -9.93 -11.24
N GLN A 9 5.07 -10.40 -12.45
CA GLN A 9 5.13 -9.58 -13.67
C GLN A 9 4.17 -8.39 -13.62
N PHE A 10 2.96 -8.58 -13.08
CA PHE A 10 2.02 -7.48 -12.85
C PHE A 10 2.61 -6.43 -11.90
N LEU A 11 3.16 -6.85 -10.75
CA LEU A 11 3.74 -5.94 -9.77
C LEU A 11 5.03 -5.26 -10.26
N LYS A 12 5.83 -5.96 -11.08
CA LYS A 12 6.97 -5.36 -11.79
C LYS A 12 6.56 -4.31 -12.80
N THR A 13 5.56 -4.60 -13.62
CA THR A 13 5.01 -3.63 -14.57
C THR A 13 4.44 -2.41 -13.84
N LEU A 14 3.77 -2.62 -12.69
CA LEU A 14 3.30 -1.53 -11.84
C LEU A 14 4.47 -0.69 -11.31
N GLN A 15 5.53 -1.33 -10.81
CA GLN A 15 6.74 -0.64 -10.34
C GLN A 15 7.33 0.23 -11.44
N GLU A 16 7.50 -0.30 -12.65
CA GLU A 16 8.06 0.44 -13.79
C GLU A 16 7.20 1.63 -14.20
N ARG A 17 5.86 1.45 -14.27
CA ARG A 17 4.93 2.55 -14.56
C ARG A 17 5.01 3.65 -13.51
N LEU A 18 4.96 3.28 -12.23
CA LEU A 18 5.04 4.25 -11.13
C LEU A 18 6.40 4.95 -11.11
N SER A 19 7.51 4.24 -11.29
CA SER A 19 8.84 4.84 -11.33
C SER A 19 9.02 5.82 -12.49
N ARG A 20 8.38 5.58 -13.63
CA ARG A 20 8.43 6.46 -14.81
C ARG A 20 7.50 7.66 -14.72
N GLU A 21 6.30 7.48 -14.17
CA GLU A 21 5.23 8.47 -14.21
C GLU A 21 5.09 9.26 -12.91
N ALA A 22 5.70 8.80 -11.81
CA ALA A 22 5.68 9.53 -10.55
C ALA A 22 6.40 10.88 -10.69
N PRO A 23 5.80 11.98 -10.20
CA PRO A 23 6.48 13.26 -10.12
C PRO A 23 7.77 13.16 -9.29
N PRO A 24 8.75 14.05 -9.49
CA PRO A 24 9.91 14.19 -8.61
C PRO A 24 9.55 14.22 -7.12
N PRO A 25 10.43 13.72 -6.22
CA PRO A 25 10.21 13.73 -4.76
C PRO A 25 9.70 15.06 -4.19
N LYS A 26 10.26 16.18 -4.65
CA LYS A 26 9.86 17.53 -4.23
C LYS A 26 8.41 17.88 -4.59
N ASP A 27 7.93 17.39 -5.73
CA ASP A 27 6.59 17.68 -6.24
C ASP A 27 5.55 16.80 -5.54
N ILE A 28 5.89 15.53 -5.26
CA ILE A 28 5.06 14.66 -4.40
C ILE A 28 4.95 15.27 -3.01
N LYS A 29 6.06 15.74 -2.43
CA LYS A 29 6.05 16.41 -1.12
C LYS A 29 5.20 17.68 -1.14
N ALA A 30 5.35 18.54 -2.15
CA ALA A 30 4.55 19.76 -2.29
C ALA A 30 3.06 19.45 -2.41
N MET A 31 2.68 18.42 -3.18
CA MET A 31 1.30 17.93 -3.28
C MET A 31 0.77 17.48 -1.91
N VAL A 32 1.53 16.66 -1.18
CA VAL A 32 1.14 16.17 0.15
C VAL A 32 0.98 17.32 1.14
N ASP A 33 1.93 18.24 1.19
CA ASP A 33 1.90 19.39 2.10
C ASP A 33 0.71 20.32 1.77
N ALA A 34 0.44 20.57 0.49
CA ALA A 34 -0.68 21.39 0.05
C ALA A 34 -2.05 20.77 0.37
N THR A 35 -2.20 19.46 0.21
CA THR A 35 -3.47 18.75 0.50
C THR A 35 -3.66 18.54 2.00
N TRP A 36 -2.64 18.05 2.71
CA TRP A 36 -2.75 17.72 4.13
C TRP A 36 -2.83 18.97 5.02
N GLY A 37 -2.02 19.99 4.70
CA GLY A 37 -1.96 21.25 5.44
C GLY A 37 -3.15 22.19 5.19
N LYS A 38 -4.01 21.86 4.23
CA LYS A 38 -5.23 22.64 3.96
C LYS A 38 -6.15 22.65 5.18
N PRO A 39 -6.70 23.81 5.59
CA PRO A 39 -7.71 23.86 6.66
C PRO A 39 -8.92 22.97 6.34
N ASP A 40 -9.48 22.29 7.34
CA ASP A 40 -10.53 21.28 7.10
C ASP A 40 -11.80 21.84 6.45
N GLY A 41 -12.14 23.10 6.72
CA GLY A 41 -13.26 23.79 6.06
C GLY A 41 -13.03 24.08 4.56
N LEU A 42 -11.79 23.96 4.09
CA LEU A 42 -11.40 24.16 2.69
C LEU A 42 -11.09 22.84 1.96
N LYS A 43 -11.00 21.71 2.69
CA LYS A 43 -10.81 20.39 2.09
C LYS A 43 -12.09 19.90 1.42
N THR A 44 -11.97 19.45 0.19
CA THR A 44 -13.02 18.64 -0.46
C THR A 44 -13.18 17.31 0.27
N GLU A 45 -14.32 16.62 0.08
CA GLU A 45 -14.52 15.31 0.70
C GLU A 45 -13.42 14.29 0.35
N ARG A 46 -12.88 14.36 -0.87
CA ARG A 46 -11.75 13.53 -1.33
C ARG A 46 -10.46 13.78 -0.55
N GLU A 47 -10.22 15.02 -0.14
CA GLU A 47 -8.99 15.43 0.55
C GLU A 47 -9.02 15.14 2.06
N LYS A 48 -10.20 14.83 2.63
CA LYS A 48 -10.36 14.50 4.06
C LYS A 48 -9.89 13.06 4.38
N LEU A 49 -8.63 12.75 4.13
CA LEU A 49 -8.03 11.44 4.41
C LEU A 49 -7.52 11.38 5.86
N GLU A 50 -7.42 10.19 6.44
CA GLU A 50 -7.00 9.96 7.83
C GLU A 50 -5.47 9.89 8.01
N SER A 51 -4.70 9.76 6.93
CA SER A 51 -3.22 9.81 6.95
C SER A 51 -2.66 10.48 5.68
N LYS A 52 -1.51 11.16 5.83
CA LYS A 52 -0.71 11.73 4.73
C LYS A 52 -0.33 10.68 3.70
N GLU A 53 -0.06 9.45 4.15
CA GLU A 53 0.34 8.30 3.32
C GLU A 53 -0.70 7.98 2.24
N ASN A 54 -1.97 8.25 2.52
CA ASN A 54 -3.05 8.01 1.58
C ASN A 54 -3.04 8.98 0.40
N ILE A 55 -2.49 10.19 0.53
CA ILE A 55 -2.50 11.17 -0.56
C ILE A 55 -1.75 10.63 -1.81
N PRO A 56 -0.45 10.29 -1.75
CA PRO A 56 0.24 9.77 -2.93
C PRO A 56 -0.33 8.42 -3.38
N PHE A 57 -0.88 7.61 -2.47
CA PHE A 57 -1.57 6.39 -2.85
C PHE A 57 -2.77 6.67 -3.77
N TYR A 58 -3.72 7.51 -3.38
CA TYR A 58 -4.94 7.75 -4.16
C TYR A 58 -4.73 8.63 -5.39
N TYR A 59 -3.77 9.56 -5.35
CA TYR A 59 -3.51 10.45 -6.49
C TYR A 59 -2.56 9.84 -7.53
N LEU A 60 -1.69 8.91 -7.15
CA LEU A 60 -0.67 8.34 -8.03
C LEU A 60 -0.80 6.82 -8.20
N ALA A 61 -0.83 6.05 -7.11
CA ALA A 61 -0.80 4.58 -7.20
C ALA A 61 -2.14 3.96 -7.64
N ALA A 62 -3.24 4.30 -6.95
CA ALA A 62 -4.53 3.65 -7.14
C ALA A 62 -5.06 3.75 -8.58
N PRO A 63 -4.96 4.90 -9.29
CA PRO A 63 -5.34 4.98 -10.71
C PRO A 63 -4.50 4.08 -11.62
N GLN A 64 -3.22 3.92 -11.31
CA GLN A 64 -2.29 3.08 -12.07
C GLN A 64 -2.54 1.59 -11.83
N ILE A 65 -2.80 1.20 -10.58
CA ILE A 65 -3.23 -0.16 -10.22
C ILE A 65 -4.53 -0.50 -10.97
N PHE A 66 -5.50 0.41 -10.94
CA PHE A 66 -6.80 0.21 -11.59
C PHE A 66 -6.65 0.04 -13.10
N THR A 67 -5.92 0.94 -13.76
CA THR A 67 -5.72 0.91 -15.22
C THR A 67 -4.89 -0.30 -15.67
N LEU A 68 -3.83 -0.63 -14.95
CA LEU A 68 -3.02 -1.82 -15.23
C LEU A 68 -3.83 -3.10 -14.98
N GLY A 69 -4.65 -3.15 -13.93
CA GLY A 69 -5.51 -4.28 -13.62
C GLY A 69 -6.51 -4.57 -14.75
N MET A 70 -7.19 -3.54 -15.25
CA MET A 70 -8.09 -3.67 -16.41
C MET A 70 -7.39 -4.28 -17.63
N THR A 71 -6.24 -3.72 -17.99
CA THR A 71 -5.49 -4.16 -19.18
C THR A 71 -4.89 -5.55 -19.02
N THR A 72 -4.43 -5.92 -17.81
CA THR A 72 -3.81 -7.22 -17.54
C THR A 72 -4.82 -8.35 -17.55
N ALA A 73 -6.00 -8.13 -16.98
CA ALA A 73 -7.03 -9.17 -16.82
C ALA A 73 -8.15 -9.09 -17.87
N GLY A 74 -8.12 -8.11 -18.78
CA GLY A 74 -9.18 -7.90 -19.76
C GLY A 74 -10.52 -7.52 -19.13
N LEU A 75 -10.50 -6.93 -17.93
CA LEU A 75 -11.71 -6.58 -17.18
C LEU A 75 -12.32 -5.27 -17.69
N THR A 76 -13.65 -5.22 -17.70
CA THR A 76 -14.38 -3.96 -17.83
C THR A 76 -14.12 -3.06 -16.63
N ARG A 77 -14.44 -1.76 -16.78
CA ARG A 77 -14.31 -0.81 -15.67
C ARG A 77 -15.12 -1.25 -14.44
N GLU A 78 -16.32 -1.76 -14.64
CA GLU A 78 -17.20 -2.16 -13.53
C GLU A 78 -16.68 -3.43 -12.83
N GLU A 79 -16.15 -4.40 -13.58
CA GLU A 79 -15.49 -5.57 -12.99
C GLU A 79 -14.24 -5.16 -12.20
N MET A 80 -13.44 -4.23 -12.73
CA MET A 80 -12.28 -3.72 -12.01
C MET A 80 -12.66 -2.97 -10.73
N ARG A 81 -13.76 -2.20 -10.73
CA ARG A 81 -14.28 -1.55 -9.51
C ARG A 81 -14.69 -2.54 -8.44
N LYS A 82 -15.19 -3.72 -8.84
CA LYS A 82 -15.52 -4.81 -7.91
C LYS A 82 -14.26 -5.50 -7.39
N ALA A 83 -13.28 -5.71 -8.26
CA ALA A 83 -12.01 -6.35 -7.93
C ALA A 83 -11.10 -5.49 -7.04
N PHE A 84 -11.00 -4.19 -7.33
CA PHE A 84 -10.17 -3.25 -6.60
C PHE A 84 -10.96 -2.65 -5.44
N ARG A 85 -10.55 -3.00 -4.22
CA ARG A 85 -11.16 -2.55 -2.98
C ARG A 85 -10.21 -1.62 -2.26
N CYS A 86 -10.70 -0.57 -1.62
CA CYS A 86 -9.83 0.42 -0.97
C CYS A 86 -10.54 1.13 0.19
N VAL A 87 -9.76 1.62 1.17
CA VAL A 87 -10.30 2.23 2.40
C VAL A 87 -11.29 3.34 2.11
N TYR A 88 -10.99 4.20 1.14
CA TYR A 88 -11.81 5.38 0.81
C TYR A 88 -12.70 5.19 -0.42
N TYR A 89 -13.20 3.96 -0.66
CA TYR A 89 -14.05 3.65 -1.82
C TYR A 89 -15.22 4.63 -2.02
N ALA A 90 -15.84 5.11 -0.93
CA ALA A 90 -16.93 6.09 -1.00
C ALA A 90 -16.51 7.45 -1.58
N LYS A 91 -15.23 7.83 -1.42
CA LYS A 91 -14.64 9.08 -1.94
C LYS A 91 -14.12 8.93 -3.37
N TYR A 92 -13.75 7.70 -3.73
CA TYR A 92 -13.23 7.31 -5.04
C TYR A 92 -14.12 6.23 -5.68
N PRO A 93 -15.42 6.50 -5.88
CA PRO A 93 -16.35 5.51 -6.41
C PRO A 93 -15.93 5.05 -7.81
N GLU A 94 -15.21 5.87 -8.58
CA GLU A 94 -14.70 5.52 -9.90
C GLU A 94 -13.61 4.46 -9.89
N LEU A 95 -12.96 4.21 -8.74
CA LEU A 95 -11.90 3.22 -8.56
C LEU A 95 -12.40 1.95 -7.88
N SER A 96 -13.34 2.07 -6.92
CA SER A 96 -13.75 0.94 -6.09
C SER A 96 -15.24 0.96 -5.77
N ALA A 97 -15.83 -0.23 -5.66
CA ALA A 97 -17.19 -0.45 -5.19
C ALA A 97 -17.26 -0.82 -3.70
N ALA A 98 -16.14 -1.16 -3.04
CA ALA A 98 -16.14 -1.65 -1.66
C ALA A 98 -14.82 -1.39 -0.91
N ASN A 99 -14.89 -1.41 0.43
CA ASN A 99 -13.71 -1.31 1.28
C ASN A 99 -12.92 -2.64 1.30
N ALA A 100 -11.58 -2.55 1.34
CA ALA A 100 -10.66 -3.68 1.55
C ALA A 100 -10.55 -4.11 3.03
N PHE A 101 -11.39 -3.57 3.90
CA PHE A 101 -11.41 -3.82 5.34
C PHE A 101 -11.97 -5.20 5.72
N ARG A 102 -11.35 -5.82 6.74
CA ARG A 102 -11.86 -7.03 7.40
C ARG A 102 -12.81 -6.67 8.53
N LYS A 103 -14.09 -6.99 8.36
CA LYS A 103 -15.13 -6.72 9.37
C LYS A 103 -14.91 -7.45 10.70
N SER A 104 -14.41 -8.68 10.66
CA SER A 104 -14.13 -9.46 11.88
C SER A 104 -12.84 -9.02 12.56
N GLY A 105 -12.88 -8.92 13.89
CA GLY A 105 -11.71 -8.62 14.70
C GLY A 105 -10.68 -9.75 14.75
N HIS A 106 -9.55 -9.46 15.38
CA HIS A 106 -8.44 -10.39 15.57
C HIS A 106 -7.72 -10.12 16.91
N PRO A 107 -7.16 -11.14 17.60
CA PRO A 107 -6.46 -10.92 18.87
C PRO A 107 -5.15 -10.13 18.71
N PHE A 108 -4.50 -10.20 17.54
CA PHE A 108 -3.24 -9.52 17.25
C PHE A 108 -3.46 -8.25 16.41
N SER A 109 -2.67 -7.20 16.68
CA SER A 109 -2.65 -5.97 15.89
C SER A 109 -1.54 -6.03 14.84
N LYS A 110 -1.61 -5.14 13.84
CA LYS A 110 -0.56 -4.98 12.83
C LYS A 110 0.74 -4.34 13.35
N LYS A 111 0.69 -3.75 14.55
CA LYS A 111 1.83 -3.03 15.13
C LYS A 111 2.93 -4.01 15.54
N TRP A 112 4.10 -3.87 14.93
CA TRP A 112 5.28 -4.62 15.33
C TRP A 112 5.87 -4.08 16.64
N GLY A 113 6.61 -4.92 17.35
CA GLY A 113 7.41 -4.50 18.52
C GLY A 113 6.61 -4.22 19.81
N LEU A 114 5.31 -4.52 19.86
CA LEU A 114 4.54 -4.37 21.09
C LEU A 114 5.03 -5.34 22.18
N PRO A 115 5.29 -4.87 23.42
CA PRO A 115 5.62 -5.75 24.54
C PRO A 115 4.50 -6.76 24.79
N SER A 116 4.87 -8.00 25.15
CA SER A 116 3.91 -9.07 25.47
C SER A 116 2.93 -8.67 26.58
N THR A 117 3.39 -7.87 27.55
CA THR A 117 2.55 -7.30 28.62
C THR A 117 1.46 -6.38 28.08
N GLN A 118 1.76 -5.55 27.06
CA GLN A 118 0.75 -4.69 26.41
C GLN A 118 -0.24 -5.53 25.58
N ILE A 119 0.24 -6.57 24.91
CA ILE A 119 -0.61 -7.50 24.15
C ILE A 119 -1.59 -8.19 25.10
N MET A 120 -1.09 -8.80 26.18
CA MET A 120 -1.91 -9.47 27.19
C MET A 120 -2.91 -8.51 27.85
N ALA A 121 -2.46 -7.30 28.24
CA ALA A 121 -3.34 -6.28 28.77
C ALA A 121 -4.46 -5.91 27.78
N SER A 122 -4.17 -5.87 26.48
CA SER A 122 -5.21 -5.67 25.47
C SER A 122 -6.22 -6.82 25.45
N TRP A 123 -5.79 -8.07 25.64
CA TRP A 123 -6.63 -9.27 25.61
C TRP A 123 -7.57 -9.35 26.82
N GLN A 124 -7.15 -8.78 27.94
CA GLN A 124 -7.93 -8.74 29.18
C GLN A 124 -8.97 -7.61 29.22
N LYS A 125 -8.83 -6.59 28.37
CA LYS A 125 -9.82 -5.51 28.27
C LYS A 125 -11.10 -6.02 27.60
N THR A 126 -12.24 -5.85 28.28
CA THR A 126 -13.56 -5.97 27.64
C THR A 126 -13.70 -4.91 26.55
N ALA A 127 -14.34 -5.29 25.43
CA ALA A 127 -14.57 -4.36 24.34
C ALA A 127 -15.42 -3.18 24.84
N THR A 128 -14.86 -1.98 24.81
CA THR A 128 -15.57 -0.74 25.20
C THR A 128 -16.36 -0.14 24.05
N SER A 129 -16.20 -0.67 22.84
CA SER A 129 -16.88 -0.24 21.62
C SER A 129 -17.60 -1.41 20.96
N ASN A 130 -18.63 -1.09 20.17
CA ASN A 130 -19.30 -2.05 19.29
C ASN A 130 -18.41 -2.49 18.11
N THR A 131 -17.21 -1.93 17.96
CA THR A 131 -16.26 -2.29 16.91
C THR A 131 -15.41 -3.48 17.36
N PRO A 132 -15.32 -4.54 16.53
CA PRO A 132 -14.42 -5.65 16.78
C PRO A 132 -12.97 -5.20 17.01
N LYS A 133 -12.28 -5.90 17.90
CA LYS A 133 -10.88 -5.62 18.25
C LYS A 133 -9.92 -5.85 17.08
N ASN A 134 -8.92 -4.97 16.92
CA ASN A 134 -7.84 -5.04 15.92
C ASN A 134 -8.32 -5.47 14.52
N GLN A 135 -9.27 -4.73 13.96
CA GLN A 135 -9.66 -4.96 12.58
C GLN A 135 -8.52 -4.62 11.62
N ALA A 136 -8.50 -5.30 10.47
CA ALA A 136 -7.50 -5.11 9.43
C ALA A 136 -8.00 -4.13 8.36
N TRP A 137 -7.19 -3.12 8.08
CA TRP A 137 -7.49 -2.02 7.17
C TRP A 137 -6.31 -1.79 6.22
N PRO A 138 -6.03 -2.71 5.27
CA PRO A 138 -5.05 -2.43 4.23
C PRO A 138 -5.53 -1.27 3.36
N GLU A 139 -4.60 -0.47 2.82
CA GLU A 139 -4.93 0.69 1.99
C GLU A 139 -5.78 0.30 0.78
N ALA A 140 -5.43 -0.83 0.16
CA ALA A 140 -6.22 -1.46 -0.89
C ALA A 140 -5.99 -2.95 -1.01
N ALA A 141 -6.82 -3.59 -1.82
CA ALA A 141 -6.68 -4.97 -2.22
C ALA A 141 -7.24 -5.23 -3.61
N LEU A 142 -6.68 -6.24 -4.27
CA LEU A 142 -7.21 -6.87 -5.47
C LEU A 142 -7.71 -8.26 -5.13
N GLY A 143 -8.87 -8.61 -5.67
CA GLY A 143 -9.44 -9.94 -5.62
C GLY A 143 -10.42 -10.14 -6.78
N TYR A 144 -11.25 -11.18 -6.69
CA TYR A 144 -12.21 -11.53 -7.73
C TYR A 144 -13.06 -10.31 -8.19
N PRO A 145 -13.27 -10.10 -9.50
CA PRO A 145 -12.91 -10.96 -10.63
C PRO A 145 -11.46 -10.83 -11.15
N PHE A 146 -10.58 -10.06 -10.50
CA PHE A 146 -9.17 -10.04 -10.87
C PHE A 146 -8.49 -11.37 -10.49
N PRO A 147 -7.60 -11.93 -11.33
CA PRO A 147 -7.07 -13.28 -11.14
C PRO A 147 -6.10 -13.39 -9.97
N PHE A 148 -5.56 -12.27 -9.46
CA PHE A 148 -4.57 -12.29 -8.37
C PHE A 148 -5.18 -11.72 -7.09
N ARG A 149 -4.87 -12.35 -5.96
CA ARG A 149 -5.32 -11.90 -4.62
C ARG A 149 -4.19 -11.15 -3.91
N ILE A 150 -4.16 -9.84 -4.09
CA ILE A 150 -3.05 -8.97 -3.64
C ILE A 150 -3.57 -7.99 -2.59
N VAL A 151 -2.87 -7.90 -1.46
CA VAL A 151 -3.08 -6.80 -0.50
C VAL A 151 -2.00 -5.74 -0.67
N PHE A 152 -2.38 -4.46 -0.60
CA PHE A 152 -1.46 -3.33 -0.69
C PHE A 152 -1.39 -2.62 0.66
N GLU A 153 -0.18 -2.45 1.17
CA GLU A 153 0.12 -1.50 2.26
C GLU A 153 0.91 -0.34 1.65
N ALA A 154 0.43 0.89 1.84
CA ALA A 154 1.06 2.07 1.26
C ALA A 154 1.75 2.94 2.31
N LYS A 155 2.98 3.40 2.01
CA LYS A 155 3.75 4.30 2.87
C LYS A 155 4.18 5.56 2.13
N TYR A 156 4.29 6.65 2.88
CA TYR A 156 4.91 7.90 2.45
C TYR A 156 6.02 8.24 3.44
N PHE A 157 7.25 8.32 2.96
CA PHE A 157 8.42 8.57 3.79
C PHE A 157 9.08 9.91 3.41
N ASP A 158 9.01 10.88 4.32
CA ASP A 158 9.68 12.19 4.21
C ASP A 158 10.75 12.42 5.28
N GLY A 159 11.13 11.37 6.00
CA GLY A 159 12.15 11.41 7.05
C GLY A 159 13.57 11.66 6.52
N ASN A 160 14.43 12.20 7.37
CA ASN A 160 15.81 12.58 7.05
C ASN A 160 16.87 11.71 7.75
N SER A 161 16.49 10.51 8.20
CA SER A 161 17.35 9.61 8.97
C SER A 161 17.28 8.20 8.43
N THR A 162 18.44 7.57 8.28
CA THR A 162 18.57 6.15 7.89
C THR A 162 17.86 5.25 8.88
N THR A 163 18.01 5.48 10.18
CA THR A 163 17.35 4.67 11.22
C THR A 163 15.83 4.78 11.14
N ALA A 164 15.30 5.97 10.86
CA ALA A 164 13.86 6.15 10.67
C ALA A 164 13.36 5.39 9.43
N ALA A 165 14.13 5.41 8.34
CA ALA A 165 13.83 4.67 7.13
C ALA A 165 13.86 3.15 7.33
N GLU A 166 14.86 2.63 8.04
CA GLU A 166 14.97 1.22 8.38
C GLU A 166 13.80 0.76 9.25
N ASN A 167 13.46 1.54 10.29
CA ASN A 167 12.32 1.25 11.16
C ASN A 167 11.00 1.24 10.39
N GLU A 168 10.78 2.23 9.51
CA GLU A 168 9.55 2.31 8.70
C GLU A 168 9.48 1.16 7.69
N LEU A 169 10.59 0.82 7.03
CA LEU A 169 10.67 -0.32 6.11
C LEU A 169 10.29 -1.63 6.81
N VAL A 170 10.90 -1.90 7.97
CA VAL A 170 10.61 -3.11 8.75
C VAL A 170 9.14 -3.10 9.19
N SER A 171 8.66 -1.98 9.74
CA SER A 171 7.26 -1.81 10.15
C SER A 171 6.28 -2.14 9.04
N ALA A 172 6.46 -1.53 7.87
CA ALA A 172 5.55 -1.67 6.75
C ALA A 172 5.55 -3.08 6.15
N ILE A 173 6.71 -3.76 6.15
CA ILE A 173 6.77 -5.18 5.77
C ILE A 173 6.00 -6.05 6.77
N TYR A 174 6.15 -5.83 8.08
CA TYR A 174 5.39 -6.56 9.10
C TYR A 174 3.88 -6.33 8.97
N GLU A 175 3.44 -5.10 8.67
CA GLU A 175 2.03 -4.80 8.40
C GLU A 175 1.52 -5.56 7.16
N THR A 176 2.34 -5.64 6.10
CA THR A 176 2.02 -6.40 4.89
C THR A 176 1.92 -7.91 5.17
N VAL A 177 2.87 -8.47 5.94
CA VAL A 177 2.84 -9.88 6.39
C VAL A 177 1.58 -10.13 7.22
N PHE A 178 1.26 -9.23 8.13
CA PHE A 178 0.11 -9.36 9.03
C PHE A 178 -1.18 -9.59 8.24
N TYR A 179 -1.47 -8.79 7.22
CA TYR A 179 -2.70 -8.97 6.44
C TYR A 179 -2.77 -10.29 5.68
N ARG A 180 -1.65 -10.79 5.17
CA ARG A 180 -1.56 -12.12 4.54
C ARG A 180 -1.75 -13.25 5.55
N GLY A 181 -1.23 -13.08 6.77
CA GLY A 181 -1.29 -14.06 7.84
C GLY A 181 -2.66 -14.19 8.52
N LEU A 182 -3.61 -13.29 8.23
CA LEU A 182 -4.94 -13.38 8.78
C LEU A 182 -5.72 -14.59 8.21
N PRO A 183 -6.57 -15.23 9.01
CA PRO A 183 -7.35 -16.38 8.55
C PRO A 183 -8.16 -16.09 7.29
N GLN A 184 -8.16 -17.04 6.35
CA GLN A 184 -8.96 -16.97 5.13
C GLN A 184 -10.44 -17.13 5.51
N SER A 185 -11.23 -16.09 5.29
CA SER A 185 -12.67 -16.10 5.62
C SER A 185 -13.43 -15.18 4.66
N GLY A 186 -14.37 -15.74 3.91
CA GLY A 186 -15.14 -15.00 2.90
C GLY A 186 -14.24 -14.45 1.80
N GLU A 187 -14.32 -13.14 1.55
CA GLU A 187 -13.50 -12.44 0.55
C GLU A 187 -12.07 -12.14 1.04
N TRP A 188 -11.73 -12.52 2.28
CA TRP A 188 -10.38 -12.39 2.84
C TRP A 188 -9.56 -13.65 2.57
N GLY A 189 -8.36 -13.48 2.00
CA GLY A 189 -7.45 -14.58 1.72
C GLY A 189 -6.45 -14.21 0.65
N TYR A 190 -5.68 -13.15 0.91
CA TYR A 190 -4.69 -12.61 -0.02
C TYR A 190 -3.47 -13.53 -0.08
N GLU A 191 -3.13 -13.95 -1.29
CA GLU A 191 -1.97 -14.81 -1.53
C GLU A 191 -0.68 -14.02 -1.59
N PHE A 192 -0.75 -12.76 -2.01
CA PHE A 192 0.40 -11.89 -2.22
C PHE A 192 0.22 -10.57 -1.48
N GLY A 193 1.34 -9.98 -1.06
CA GLY A 193 1.39 -8.67 -0.45
C GLY A 193 2.26 -7.73 -1.27
N CYS A 194 1.91 -6.46 -1.31
CA CYS A 194 2.70 -5.42 -1.93
C CYS A 194 2.88 -4.27 -0.94
N LEU A 195 4.11 -4.05 -0.49
CA LEU A 195 4.48 -2.78 0.13
C LEU A 195 4.72 -1.77 -0.99
N LEU A 196 3.96 -0.69 -1.01
CA LEU A 196 4.12 0.42 -1.94
C LEU A 196 4.55 1.67 -1.16
N ALA A 197 5.84 2.00 -1.20
CA ALA A 197 6.39 3.14 -0.48
C ALA A 197 6.81 4.26 -1.44
N TYR A 198 6.39 5.49 -1.15
CA TYR A 198 6.93 6.69 -1.78
C TYR A 198 8.06 7.26 -0.94
N ASP A 199 9.28 7.26 -1.48
CA ASP A 199 10.43 7.87 -0.83
C ASP A 199 10.64 9.29 -1.32
N VAL A 200 10.14 10.25 -0.55
CA VAL A 200 10.32 11.68 -0.81
C VAL A 200 11.41 12.32 0.04
N SER A 201 12.16 11.51 0.81
CA SER A 201 13.28 12.02 1.60
C SER A 201 14.34 12.66 0.70
N PRO A 202 15.07 13.69 1.13
CA PRO A 202 15.98 14.40 0.23
C PRO A 202 17.10 13.49 -0.33
N GLN A 203 17.59 12.54 0.46
CA GLN A 203 18.68 11.63 0.08
C GLN A 203 18.21 10.23 -0.36
N GLY A 204 16.91 9.94 -0.36
CA GLY A 204 16.40 8.63 -0.73
C GLY A 204 16.69 7.56 0.33
N HIS A 205 16.53 7.91 1.61
CA HIS A 205 16.83 7.04 2.74
C HIS A 205 15.99 5.76 2.76
N PHE A 206 14.73 5.79 2.34
CA PHE A 206 13.88 4.60 2.32
C PHE A 206 14.30 3.64 1.20
N LEU A 207 14.60 4.18 0.02
CA LEU A 207 15.17 3.40 -1.09
C LEU A 207 16.54 2.85 -0.71
N ALA A 208 17.38 3.63 -0.03
CA ALA A 208 18.67 3.18 0.47
C ALA A 208 18.53 2.04 1.51
N ALA A 209 17.58 2.16 2.44
CA ALA A 209 17.27 1.12 3.42
C ALA A 209 16.77 -0.16 2.73
N TRP A 210 15.92 -0.05 1.72
CA TRP A 210 15.53 -1.24 0.93
C TRP A 210 16.74 -1.82 0.19
N ASN A 211 17.56 -0.97 -0.42
CA ASN A 211 18.74 -1.40 -1.17
C ASN A 211 19.81 -2.08 -0.28
N SER A 212 19.90 -1.75 1.01
CA SER A 212 20.83 -2.40 1.95
C SER A 212 20.42 -3.83 2.33
N VAL A 213 19.17 -4.24 2.08
CA VAL A 213 18.71 -5.61 2.33
C VAL A 213 19.47 -6.60 1.45
N ALA A 214 20.22 -7.52 2.07
CA ALA A 214 21.06 -8.49 1.37
C ALA A 214 20.26 -9.54 0.58
N ASN A 215 19.19 -10.08 1.18
CA ASN A 215 18.45 -11.22 0.62
C ASN A 215 17.04 -10.83 0.13
N LYS A 216 16.95 -9.80 -0.74
CA LYS A 216 15.66 -9.29 -1.25
C LYS A 216 14.77 -10.37 -1.89
N ARG A 217 15.38 -11.39 -2.50
CA ARG A 217 14.64 -12.50 -3.14
C ARG A 217 13.71 -13.23 -2.17
N LEU A 218 14.10 -13.38 -0.89
CA LEU A 218 13.32 -14.13 0.11
C LEU A 218 11.95 -13.48 0.38
N PHE A 219 11.85 -12.15 0.22
CA PHE A 219 10.58 -11.45 0.37
C PHE A 219 9.56 -11.95 -0.65
N TRP A 220 9.97 -12.15 -1.90
CA TRP A 220 9.08 -12.64 -2.94
C TRP A 220 9.00 -14.18 -2.96
N ASP A 221 10.14 -14.84 -2.93
CA ASP A 221 10.25 -16.29 -3.11
C ASP A 221 9.63 -17.06 -1.95
N ASP A 222 9.79 -16.59 -0.71
CA ASP A 222 9.31 -17.31 0.46
C ASP A 222 8.14 -16.59 1.15
N ALA A 223 8.22 -15.26 1.25
CA ALA A 223 7.19 -14.47 1.94
C ALA A 223 6.08 -13.93 1.02
N HIS A 224 6.15 -14.13 -0.31
CA HIS A 224 5.17 -13.65 -1.30
C HIS A 224 4.83 -12.15 -1.14
N ILE A 225 5.83 -11.36 -0.74
CA ILE A 225 5.77 -9.92 -0.58
C ILE A 225 6.65 -9.27 -1.63
N PHE A 226 6.02 -8.41 -2.42
CA PHE A 226 6.72 -7.53 -3.34
C PHE A 226 6.94 -6.18 -2.65
N VAL A 227 8.19 -5.71 -2.64
CA VAL A 227 8.53 -4.39 -2.10
C VAL A 227 8.78 -3.43 -3.25
N LEU A 228 7.87 -2.47 -3.40
CA LEU A 228 7.87 -1.46 -4.43
C LEU A 228 8.19 -0.11 -3.77
N VAL A 229 9.41 0.39 -4.01
CA VAL A 229 9.81 1.75 -3.58
C VAL A 229 9.79 2.67 -4.78
N VAL A 230 8.91 3.66 -4.77
CA VAL A 230 8.81 4.71 -5.78
C VAL A 230 9.67 5.89 -5.37
N ARG A 231 10.67 6.17 -6.20
CA ARG A 231 11.44 7.40 -6.20
C ARG A 231 11.79 7.70 -7.65
N SER A 232 11.12 8.68 -8.24
CA SER A 232 11.50 9.16 -9.57
C SER A 232 12.86 9.87 -9.48
N SER A 233 13.72 9.64 -10.47
CA SER A 233 14.94 10.42 -10.62
C SER A 233 14.58 11.84 -11.08
N GLU A 234 15.26 12.86 -10.57
CA GLU A 234 15.15 14.23 -11.13
C GLU A 234 15.65 14.32 -12.58
N VAL A 235 16.35 13.27 -13.05
CA VAL A 235 16.82 13.16 -14.42
C VAL A 235 15.65 12.73 -15.31
N ALA A 236 15.23 13.63 -16.20
CA ALA A 236 14.30 13.32 -17.28
C ALA A 236 14.75 12.04 -18.01
N PRO A 237 13.83 11.17 -18.45
CA PRO A 237 14.21 10.02 -19.26
C PRO A 237 15.03 10.51 -20.47
N PRO A 238 16.12 9.82 -20.84
CA PRO A 238 16.88 10.19 -22.03
C PRO A 238 15.92 10.27 -23.21
N ALA A 239 16.07 11.34 -24.02
CA ALA A 239 15.27 11.51 -25.22
C ALA A 239 15.34 10.23 -26.07
N PRO A 240 14.23 9.80 -26.69
CA PRO A 240 14.25 8.64 -27.56
C PRO A 240 15.35 8.84 -28.62
N ILE A 241 16.24 7.85 -28.71
CA ILE A 241 17.26 7.82 -29.75
C ILE A 241 16.50 7.70 -31.09
N PRO A 242 16.75 8.59 -32.06
CA PRO A 242 16.04 8.62 -33.34
C PRO A 242 16.22 7.33 -34.16
#